data_AF-A0A542SJ11-F1
#
_entry.id   AF-A0A542SJ11-F1
#
_cell.length_a   1.000
_cell.length_b   1.000
_cell.length_c   1.000
_cell.angle_alpha   90.00
_cell.angle_beta   90.00
_cell.angle_gamma   90.00
#
_symmetry.space_group_name_H-M   'P 1'
#
loop_
_entity.id
_entity.type
_entity.pdbx_description
1 polymer ?
#
loop_
_entity_poly.entity_id
_entity_poly.type
_entity_poly.pdbx_seq_one_letter_code
_entity_poly.pdbx_strand_id
1 'polypeptide(L)' 'MTNEQKAILEKFGFQIEGEQVKHLKLGIVRNKKEFVCHATSKELQDYIKSILRNQCQWKRGEAE' A
#
# COMPACT_ATOMS: atom_id res chain seq x y z
N MET A 1 0.96 14.25 2.75
CA MET A 1 1.02 13.32 1.60
C MET A 1 1.06 14.16 0.34
N THR A 2 2.11 14.02 -0.45
CA THR A 2 2.31 14.78 -1.70
C THR A 2 1.53 14.15 -2.87
N ASN A 3 1.29 14.93 -3.93
CA ASN A 3 0.59 14.45 -5.13
C ASN A 3 1.32 13.27 -5.80
N GLU A 4 2.64 13.26 -5.74
CA GLU A 4 3.47 12.18 -6.27
C GLU A 4 3.20 10.84 -5.56
N GLN A 5 3.07 10.86 -4.23
CA GLN A 5 2.74 9.68 -3.42
C GLN A 5 1.34 9.15 -3.72
N LYS A 6 0.37 10.06 -3.95
CA LYS A 6 -0.99 9.69 -4.37
C LYS A 6 -0.97 8.95 -5.70
N ALA A 7 -0.27 9.50 -6.69
CA ALA A 7 -0.15 8.90 -8.01
C ALA A 7 0.51 7.51 -7.96
N ILE A 8 1.50 7.32 -7.08
CA ILE A 8 2.11 6.01 -6.84
C ILE A 8 1.08 5.04 -6.26
N LEU A 9 0.38 5.42 -5.18
CA LEU A 9 -0.65 4.58 -4.55
C LEU A 9 -1.72 4.15 -5.55
N GLU A 10 -2.26 5.09 -6.33
CA GLU A 10 -3.26 4.80 -7.37
C GLU A 10 -2.71 3.86 -8.45
N LYS A 11 -1.44 4.04 -8.86
CA LYS A 11 -0.77 3.15 -9.83
C LYS A 11 -0.62 1.71 -9.33
N PHE A 12 -0.50 1.51 -8.02
CA PHE A 12 -0.49 0.19 -7.40
C PHE A 12 -1.89 -0.35 -7.09
N GLY A 13 -2.96 0.41 -7.34
CA GLY A 13 -4.34 -0.01 -7.06
C GLY A 13 -4.80 0.28 -5.61
N PHE A 14 -4.11 1.18 -4.92
CA PHE A 14 -4.57 1.74 -3.66
C PHE A 14 -5.40 3.00 -3.88
N GLN A 15 -6.53 3.06 -3.18
CA GLN A 15 -7.43 4.20 -3.12
C GLN A 15 -7.34 4.85 -1.73
N ILE A 16 -7.35 6.17 -1.69
CA ILE A 16 -7.30 6.92 -0.43
C ILE A 16 -8.72 7.29 -0.04
N GLU A 17 -9.19 6.80 1.11
CA GLU A 17 -10.46 7.16 1.72
C GLU A 17 -10.18 7.94 3.02
N GLY A 18 -10.11 9.26 2.91
CA GLY A 18 -9.88 10.16 4.05
C GLY A 18 -8.52 9.96 4.72
N GLU A 19 -8.51 9.32 5.89
CA GLU A 19 -7.28 8.95 6.62
C GLU A 19 -6.78 7.54 6.34
N GLN A 20 -7.52 6.74 5.57
CA GLN A 20 -7.16 5.37 5.24
C GLN A 20 -6.77 5.23 3.78
N VAL A 21 -5.89 4.27 3.51
CA VAL A 21 -5.44 3.87 2.18
C VAL A 21 -5.84 2.41 2.02
N LYS A 22 -6.74 2.14 1.08
CA LYS A 22 -7.33 0.83 0.81
C LYS A 22 -6.88 0.29 -0.53
N HIS A 23 -6.36 -0.94 -0.56
CA HIS A 23 -6.08 -1.62 -1.81
C HIS A 23 -7.35 -2.26 -2.37
N LEU A 24 -7.79 -1.82 -3.55
CA LEU A 24 -9.04 -2.26 -4.17
C LEU A 24 -9.09 -3.78 -4.40
N LYS A 25 -8.00 -4.36 -4.88
CA LYS A 25 -7.94 -5.79 -5.22
C LYS A 25 -7.70 -6.75 -4.05
N LEU A 26 -7.07 -6.28 -2.98
CA LEU A 26 -6.55 -7.13 -1.90
C LEU A 26 -7.26 -6.86 -0.57
N GLY A 27 -8.10 -5.82 -0.48
CA GLY A 27 -8.78 -5.45 0.76
C GLY A 27 -7.83 -4.92 1.85
N ILE A 28 -6.60 -4.53 1.49
CA ILE A 28 -5.60 -4.05 2.45
C ILE A 28 -6.00 -2.66 2.90
N VAL A 29 -6.29 -2.48 4.19
CA VAL A 29 -6.56 -1.17 4.78
C VAL A 29 -5.39 -0.76 5.66
N ARG A 30 -4.77 0.37 5.34
CA ARG A 30 -3.65 0.94 6.11
C ARG A 30 -3.86 2.42 6.35
N ASN A 31 -3.26 2.97 7.41
CA ASN A 31 -3.41 4.38 7.73
C ASN A 31 -2.54 5.21 6.78
N LYS A 32 -3.05 6.34 6.26
CA LYS A 32 -2.27 7.23 5.40
C LYS A 32 -0.97 7.67 6.07
N LYS A 33 -0.96 7.84 7.39
CA LYS A 33 0.21 8.27 8.18
C LYS A 33 1.43 7.38 7.97
N GLU A 34 1.21 6.06 7.82
CA GLU A 34 2.26 5.08 7.50
C GLU A 34 2.95 5.42 6.17
N PHE A 35 2.16 5.83 5.17
CA PHE A 35 2.66 6.21 3.85
C PHE A 35 3.28 7.62 3.83
N VAL A 36 2.81 8.54 4.68
CA VAL A 36 3.39 9.90 4.78
C VAL A 36 4.74 9.89 5.51
N CYS A 37 5.00 8.89 6.36
CA CYS A 37 6.30 8.71 7.01
C CYS A 37 7.43 8.43 6.03
N HIS A 38 7.13 7.90 4.83
CA HIS A 38 8.14 7.68 3.80
C HIS A 38 8.40 8.96 3.02
N ALA A 39 9.59 9.54 3.19
CA ALA A 39 9.97 10.82 2.59
C ALA A 39 10.16 10.74 1.06
N THR A 40 10.45 9.54 0.54
CA THR A 40 10.83 9.36 -0.87
C THR A 40 9.87 8.44 -1.62
N SER A 41 9.55 8.78 -2.87
CA SER A 41 8.77 7.95 -3.80
C SER A 41 9.30 6.51 -3.90
N LYS A 42 10.62 6.33 -3.83
CA LYS A 42 11.28 5.01 -3.86
C LYS A 42 11.00 4.18 -2.59
N GLU A 43 11.09 4.78 -1.41
CA GLU A 43 10.80 4.10 -0.14
C GLU A 43 9.33 3.72 -0.03
N LEU A 44 8.44 4.61 -0.46
CA LEU A 44 7.02 4.36 -0.52
C LEU A 44 6.71 3.14 -1.42
N GLN A 45 7.34 3.08 -2.60
CA GLN A 45 7.18 1.94 -3.51
C GLN A 45 7.72 0.64 -2.91
N ASP A 46 8.87 0.68 -2.22
CA ASP A 46 9.46 -0.51 -1.61
C ASP A 46 8.58 -1.04 -0.47
N TYR A 47 8.05 -0.14 0.36
CA TYR A 47 7.09 -0.46 1.41
C TYR A 47 5.80 -1.07 0.85
N ILE A 48 5.21 -0.45 -0.18
CA ILE A 48 4.04 -0.99 -0.88
C ILE A 48 4.33 -2.38 -1.45
N LYS A 49 5.45 -2.56 -2.13
CA LYS A 49 5.86 -3.86 -2.67
C LYS A 49 6.02 -4.90 -1.57
N SER A 50 6.61 -4.53 -0.44
CA SER A 50 6.76 -5.41 0.72
C SER A 50 5.39 -5.86 1.27
N ILE A 51 4.44 -4.93 1.43
CA ILE A 51 3.05 -5.23 1.82
C ILE A 51 2.40 -6.21 0.84
N LEU A 52 2.48 -5.92 -0.47
CA LEU A 52 1.88 -6.75 -1.51
C LEU A 52 2.50 -8.15 -1.54
N ARG A 53 3.83 -8.24 -1.37
CA ARG A 53 4.57 -9.51 -1.36
C ARG A 53 4.24 -10.34 -0.13
N ASN A 54 4.12 -9.71 1.04
CA ASN A 54 3.74 -10.36 2.28
C ASN A 54 2.29 -10.89 2.22
N GLN A 55 1.36 -10.12 1.65
CA GLN A 55 -0.02 -10.57 1.45
C GLN A 55 -0.15 -11.69 0.41
N CYS A 56 0.66 -11.69 -0.65
CA CYS A 56 0.75 -12.81 -1.59
C CYS A 56 1.28 -14.10 -0.92
N GLN A 57 2.13 -13.98 0.11
CA GLN A 57 2.62 -15.11 0.88
C GLN A 57 1.55 -15.63 1.85
N TRP A 58 0.79 -14.75 2.50
CA TRP A 58 -0.30 -15.13 3.40
C TRP A 58 -1.41 -15.92 2.68
N LYS A 59 -1.82 -15.51 1.48
CA LYS A 59 -2.78 -16.29 0.67
C LYS A 59 -2.27 -17.64 0.19
N ARG A 60 -0.96 -17.91 0.27
CA ARG A 60 -0.36 -19.22 -0.07
C ARG A 60 -0.11 -20.10 1.15
N GLY A 61 -0.30 -19.60 2.36
CA GLY A 61 -0.13 -20.36 3.61
C GLY A 61 -1.42 -20.97 4.18
N GLU A 62 -2.61 -20.59 3.70
CA GLU A 62 -3.89 -21.23 4.07
C GLU A 62 -4.22 -22.43 3.15
N ALA A 63 -3.21 -23.24 2.86
CA ALA A 63 -3.35 -24.53 2.19
C ALA A 63 -2.54 -25.58 2.98
N GLU A 64 -2.94 -25.81 4.22
CA GLU A 64 -2.67 -27.06 4.95
C GLU A 64 -4.01 -27.73 5.28
#